data_AF-A0A847JBZ6-F1
#
_entry.id   AF-A0A847JBZ6-F1
#
_cell.length_a   1.000
_cell.length_b   1.000
_cell.length_c   1.000
_cell.angle_alpha   90.00
_cell.angle_beta   90.00
_cell.angle_gamma   90.00
#
_symmetry.space_group_name_H-M   'P 1'
#
loop_
_entity.id
_entity.type
_entity.pdbx_description
1 polymer ?
#
loop_
_entity_poly.entity_id
_entity_poly.type
_entity_poly.pdbx_seq_one_letter_code
_entity_poly.pdbx_strand_id
1 'polypeptide(L)'
;MSDAARLLAALRLGGRELRGTLRRSMRGFAVFVACLALGVAAIAGVGALGRAFQATMAAQGDAILGGDLAFSLNHTALAPAQIDFLAARGRVSEIATLRAMARTPDGERTALVETKAVDPAYPLIGRLTLADGTDARSLLAAAPSGAPAPALAEEALLVRLDVAVGDEILLGTTRLRIAGVIGDEPDRLASGIGFGPRLMISRDTL
;
A
#
# COMPACT_ATOMS: atom_id res chain seq x y z
N MET A 1 28.13 81.04 7.68
CA MET A 1 27.60 80.04 6.69
C MET A 1 28.51 78.82 6.48
N SER A 2 29.78 78.83 6.90
CA SER A 2 30.73 77.71 6.73
C SER A 2 30.46 76.49 7.62
N ASP A 3 30.02 76.67 8.87
CA ASP A 3 29.96 75.57 9.85
C ASP A 3 28.74 74.64 9.69
N ALA A 4 27.58 75.18 9.30
CA ALA A 4 26.38 74.37 9.05
C ALA A 4 26.56 73.41 7.86
N ALA A 5 27.27 73.86 6.82
CA ALA A 5 27.60 73.03 5.66
C ALA A 5 28.58 71.89 6.01
N ARG A 6 29.52 72.15 6.93
CA ARG A 6 30.46 71.14 7.44
C ARG A 6 29.78 70.11 8.33
N LEU A 7 28.85 70.53 9.20
CA LEU A 7 28.03 69.65 10.03
C LEU A 7 27.13 68.74 9.19
N LEU A 8 26.47 69.29 8.17
CA LEU A 8 25.66 68.52 7.22
C LEU A 8 26.50 67.53 6.42
N ALA A 9 27.71 67.91 5.98
CA ALA A 9 28.62 67.01 5.28
C ALA A 9 29.12 65.87 6.21
N ALA A 10 29.48 66.18 7.45
CA ALA A 10 29.90 65.21 8.46
C ALA A 10 28.78 64.21 8.80
N LEU A 11 27.54 64.69 8.97
CA LEU A 11 26.35 63.84 9.17
C LEU A 11 26.05 62.97 7.95
N ARG A 12 26.22 63.50 6.73
CA ARG A 12 26.04 62.74 5.49
C ARG A 12 27.08 61.63 5.34
N LEU A 13 28.34 61.91 5.67
CA LEU A 13 29.42 60.93 5.68
C LEU A 13 29.22 59.89 6.77
N GLY A 14 28.93 60.29 8.00
CA GLY A 14 28.63 59.38 9.11
C GLY A 14 27.43 58.45 8.82
N GLY A 15 26.35 58.98 8.25
CA GLY A 15 25.19 58.18 7.82
C GLY A 15 25.49 57.24 6.65
N ARG A 16 26.47 57.54 5.80
CA ARG A 16 26.91 56.68 4.69
C ARG A 16 27.81 55.55 5.18
N GLU A 17 28.73 55.85 6.09
CA GLU A 17 29.62 54.88 6.74
C GLU A 17 28.82 53.88 7.60
N LEU A 18 27.84 54.35 8.38
CA LEU A 18 26.92 53.50 9.14
C LEU A 18 26.12 52.56 8.22
N ARG A 19 25.61 53.06 7.08
CA ARG A 19 24.91 52.20 6.11
C ARG A 19 25.84 51.20 5.42
N GLY A 20 27.10 51.56 5.17
CA GLY A 20 28.12 50.67 4.59
C GLY A 20 28.56 49.57 5.55
N THR A 21 28.78 49.90 6.83
CA THR A 21 29.14 48.96 7.89
C THR A 21 27.97 48.06 8.29
N LEU A 22 26.73 48.58 8.39
CA LEU A 22 25.54 47.75 8.58
C LEU A 22 25.36 46.77 7.42
N ARG A 23 25.49 47.19 6.15
CA ARG A 23 25.37 46.27 5.00
C ARG A 23 26.42 45.16 4.98
N ARG A 24 27.64 45.42 5.46
CA ARG A 24 28.70 44.40 5.56
C ARG A 24 28.48 43.46 6.76
N SER A 25 28.03 43.98 7.91
CA SER A 25 27.72 43.19 9.12
C SER A 25 26.45 42.34 8.96
N MET A 26 25.44 42.86 8.25
CA MET A 26 24.18 42.15 7.95
C MET A 26 24.39 40.90 7.09
N ARG A 27 25.46 40.82 6.29
CA ARG A 27 25.79 39.61 5.52
C ARG A 27 26.20 38.44 6.42
N GLY A 28 27.03 38.70 7.45
CA GLY A 28 27.41 37.67 8.43
C GLY A 28 26.22 37.27 9.30
N PHE A 29 25.44 38.25 9.76
CA PHE A 29 24.21 37.99 10.52
C PHE A 29 23.16 37.22 9.72
N ALA A 30 23.02 37.50 8.41
CA ALA A 30 22.11 36.77 7.54
C ALA A 30 22.47 35.27 7.41
N VAL A 31 23.76 34.93 7.35
CA VAL A 31 24.21 33.52 7.33
C VAL A 31 23.86 32.82 8.63
N PHE A 32 24.04 33.48 9.78
CA PHE A 32 23.65 32.93 11.09
C PHE A 32 22.14 32.68 11.17
N VAL A 33 21.32 33.66 10.78
CA VAL A 33 19.85 33.53 10.75
C VAL A 33 19.40 32.45 9.77
N ALA A 34 20.03 32.35 8.59
CA ALA A 34 19.71 31.31 7.63
C ALA A 34 20.03 29.91 8.17
N CYS A 35 21.16 29.74 8.86
CA CYS A 35 21.52 28.48 9.49
C CYS A 35 20.55 28.10 10.62
N LEU A 36 20.16 29.07 11.46
CA LEU A 36 19.14 28.87 12.49
C LEU A 36 17.79 28.49 11.88
N ALA A 37 17.35 29.21 10.85
CA ALA A 37 16.10 28.93 10.15
C ALA A 37 16.12 27.53 9.51
N LEU A 38 17.24 27.12 8.91
CA LEU A 38 17.42 25.79 8.32
C LEU A 38 17.40 24.70 9.39
N GLY A 39 18.04 24.91 10.53
CA GLY A 39 18.00 23.98 11.67
C GLY A 39 16.58 23.80 12.23
N VAL A 40 15.86 24.91 12.45
CA VAL A 40 14.47 24.87 12.92
C VAL A 40 13.55 24.23 11.87
N ALA A 41 13.73 24.56 10.59
CA ALA A 41 12.97 23.97 9.49
C ALA A 41 13.21 22.45 9.37
N ALA A 42 14.44 21.99 9.57
CA ALA A 42 14.76 20.56 9.57
C ALA A 42 14.05 19.82 10.70
N ILE A 43 14.10 20.33 11.93
CA ILE A 43 13.44 19.72 13.10
C ILE A 43 11.92 19.72 12.93
N ALA A 44 11.34 20.85 12.50
CA ALA A 44 9.91 20.96 12.25
C ALA A 44 9.44 20.05 11.10
N GLY A 45 10.24 19.96 10.03
CA GLY A 45 9.97 19.12 8.86
C GLY A 45 9.92 17.64 9.20
N VAL A 46 10.91 17.13 9.95
CA VAL A 46 10.91 15.72 10.40
C VAL A 46 9.70 15.45 11.30
N GLY A 47 9.36 16.37 12.21
CA GLY A 47 8.18 16.22 13.06
C GLY A 47 6.86 16.24 12.28
N ALA A 48 6.74 17.09 11.26
CA ALA A 48 5.57 17.15 10.39
C ALA A 48 5.43 15.88 9.55
N LEU A 49 6.52 15.39 8.98
CA LEU A 49 6.55 14.12 8.24
C LEU A 49 6.14 12.95 9.13
N GLY A 50 6.68 12.88 10.35
CA GLY A 50 6.31 11.84 11.32
C GLY A 50 4.82 11.84 11.66
N ARG A 51 4.23 13.01 11.90
CA ARG A 51 2.78 13.14 12.16
C ARG A 51 1.94 12.77 10.94
N ALA A 52 2.36 13.19 9.74
CA ALA A 52 1.67 12.84 8.51
C ALA A 52 1.66 11.32 8.33
N PHE A 53 2.81 10.67 8.53
CA PHE A 53 2.95 9.22 8.43
C PHE A 53 2.06 8.48 9.45
N GLN A 54 2.06 8.91 10.71
CA GLN A 54 1.19 8.34 11.75
C GLN A 54 -0.30 8.52 11.42
N ALA A 55 -0.69 9.71 10.95
CA ALA A 55 -2.07 9.98 10.56
C ALA A 55 -2.51 9.12 9.37
N THR A 56 -1.65 8.95 8.36
CA THR A 56 -1.95 8.08 7.20
C THR A 56 -2.04 6.62 7.61
N MET A 57 -1.14 6.13 8.47
CA MET A 57 -1.21 4.74 8.95
C MET A 57 -2.44 4.48 9.80
N ALA A 58 -2.85 5.45 10.64
CA ALA A 58 -4.08 5.32 11.42
C ALA A 58 -5.34 5.37 10.53
N ALA A 59 -5.36 6.23 9.52
CA ALA A 59 -6.52 6.37 8.63
C ALA A 59 -6.68 5.20 7.65
N GLN A 60 -5.59 4.54 7.26
CA GLN A 60 -5.59 3.42 6.33
C GLN A 60 -5.37 2.06 7.00
N GLY A 61 -5.18 2.02 8.31
CA GLY A 61 -4.86 0.80 9.06
C GLY A 61 -5.88 -0.30 8.87
N ASP A 62 -7.17 0.02 9.02
CA ASP A 62 -8.26 -0.96 8.92
C ASP A 62 -8.43 -1.47 7.47
N ALA A 63 -8.19 -0.61 6.48
CA ALA A 63 -8.20 -0.99 5.06
C ALA A 63 -7.00 -1.89 4.70
N ILE A 64 -5.81 -1.56 5.21
CA ILE A 64 -4.59 -2.37 5.07
C ILE A 64 -4.77 -3.72 5.76
N LEU A 65 -5.49 -3.77 6.88
CA LEU A 65 -5.79 -5.02 7.57
C LEU A 65 -6.91 -5.83 6.89
N GLY A 66 -7.79 -5.17 6.13
CA GLY A 66 -8.97 -5.76 5.51
C GLY A 66 -10.14 -5.98 6.49
N GLY A 67 -10.04 -5.47 7.72
CA GLY A 67 -11.00 -5.64 8.83
C GLY A 67 -10.53 -4.93 10.10
N ASP A 68 -11.32 -4.98 11.18
CA ASP A 68 -10.97 -4.36 12.48
C ASP A 68 -9.93 -5.20 13.25
N LEU A 69 -10.00 -6.53 13.12
CA LEU A 69 -9.14 -7.49 13.79
C LEU A 69 -8.76 -8.60 12.81
N ALA A 70 -7.48 -8.98 12.78
CA ALA A 70 -7.00 -10.13 12.02
C ALA A 70 -6.33 -11.14 12.95
N PHE A 71 -6.69 -12.41 12.78
CA PHE A 71 -6.07 -13.53 13.48
C PHE A 71 -5.43 -14.44 12.45
N SER A 72 -4.12 -14.68 12.58
CA SER A 72 -3.36 -15.54 11.67
C SER A 72 -2.89 -16.78 12.40
N LEU A 73 -3.32 -17.94 11.94
CA LEU A 73 -2.83 -19.23 12.40
C LEU A 73 -1.99 -19.85 11.30
N ASN A 74 -0.77 -20.26 11.66
CA ASN A 74 0.10 -20.96 10.73
C ASN A 74 -0.13 -22.46 10.87
N HIS A 75 -0.29 -23.15 9.74
CA HIS A 75 -0.40 -24.61 9.64
C HIS A 75 -1.60 -25.25 10.36
N THR A 76 -2.57 -24.46 10.83
CA THR A 76 -3.76 -24.95 11.54
C THR A 76 -4.97 -24.11 11.14
N ALA A 77 -6.10 -24.76 10.84
CA ALA A 77 -7.37 -24.08 10.64
C ALA A 77 -8.02 -23.74 11.98
N LEU A 78 -8.84 -22.68 12.03
CA LEU A 78 -9.62 -22.39 13.24
C LEU A 78 -10.57 -23.55 13.55
N ALA A 79 -10.64 -23.93 14.83
CA ALA A 79 -11.64 -24.88 15.27
C ALA A 79 -13.05 -24.26 15.15
N PRO A 80 -14.10 -25.06 14.86
CA PRO A 80 -15.47 -24.54 14.71
C PRO A 80 -15.92 -23.69 15.91
N ALA A 81 -15.60 -24.12 17.13
CA ALA A 81 -15.92 -23.37 18.35
C ALA A 81 -15.26 -21.97 18.42
N GLN A 82 -14.08 -21.80 17.81
CA GLN A 82 -13.40 -20.51 17.74
C GLN A 82 -14.07 -19.60 16.69
N ILE A 83 -14.47 -20.17 15.55
CA ILE A 83 -15.24 -19.45 14.53
C ILE A 83 -16.56 -18.97 15.11
N ASP A 84 -17.30 -19.85 15.80
CA ASP A 84 -18.58 -19.51 16.44
C ASP A 84 -18.41 -18.41 17.50
N PHE A 85 -17.34 -18.48 18.29
CA PHE A 85 -17.01 -17.44 19.28
C PHE A 85 -16.78 -16.07 18.66
N LEU A 86 -16.09 -16.01 17.52
CA LEU A 86 -15.83 -14.78 16.77
C LEU A 86 -17.11 -14.29 16.06
N ALA A 87 -17.86 -15.19 15.44
CA ALA A 87 -19.10 -14.89 14.73
C ALA A 87 -20.18 -14.33 15.67
N ALA A 88 -20.18 -14.74 16.95
CA ALA A 88 -21.06 -14.18 17.98
C ALA A 88 -20.75 -12.71 18.32
N ARG A 89 -19.58 -12.18 17.93
CA ARG A 89 -19.11 -10.81 18.28
C ARG A 89 -19.02 -9.88 17.08
N GLY A 90 -19.13 -10.39 15.86
CA GLY A 90 -19.03 -9.58 14.64
C GLY A 90 -19.08 -10.41 13.37
N ARG A 91 -18.91 -9.72 12.23
CA ARG A 91 -18.79 -10.38 10.93
C ARG A 91 -17.39 -10.98 10.82
N VAL A 92 -17.33 -12.27 10.49
CA VAL A 92 -16.07 -12.99 10.29
C VAL A 92 -15.92 -13.24 8.80
N SER A 93 -14.72 -12.99 8.29
CA SER A 93 -14.28 -13.45 6.98
C SER A 93 -13.04 -14.30 7.18
N GLU A 94 -13.04 -15.49 6.57
CA GLU A 94 -11.94 -16.43 6.62
C GLU A 94 -11.21 -16.44 5.27
N ILE A 95 -9.89 -16.32 5.36
CA ILE A 95 -8.99 -16.46 4.21
C ILE A 95 -8.00 -17.58 4.48
N ALA A 96 -7.63 -18.31 3.45
CA ALA A 96 -6.55 -19.29 3.49
C ALA A 96 -5.48 -18.91 2.49
N THR A 97 -4.23 -18.83 2.93
CA THR A 97 -3.10 -18.52 2.06
C THR A 97 -2.18 -19.72 1.97
N LEU A 98 -1.81 -20.11 0.75
CA LEU A 98 -0.82 -21.15 0.53
C LEU A 98 0.07 -20.82 -0.67
N ARG A 99 1.23 -21.46 -0.71
CA ARG A 99 2.16 -21.36 -1.83
C ARG A 99 2.07 -22.64 -2.63
N ALA A 100 1.77 -22.52 -3.92
CA ALA A 100 1.55 -23.65 -4.80
C ALA A 100 2.13 -23.39 -6.20
N MET A 101 2.27 -24.47 -6.97
CA MET A 101 2.67 -24.40 -8.37
C MET A 101 1.42 -24.38 -9.25
N ALA A 102 1.22 -23.27 -9.95
CA ALA A 102 0.28 -23.19 -11.06
C ALA A 102 0.96 -23.70 -12.33
N ARG A 103 0.21 -24.39 -13.20
CA ARG A 103 0.70 -24.86 -14.50
C ARG A 103 -0.36 -24.73 -15.58
N THR A 104 0.09 -24.67 -16.84
CA THR A 104 -0.84 -24.78 -17.98
C THR A 104 -1.41 -26.20 -18.09
N PRO A 105 -2.58 -26.40 -18.73
CA PRO A 105 -3.20 -27.72 -18.91
C PRO A 105 -2.27 -28.74 -19.59
N ASP A 106 -1.45 -28.27 -20.54
CA ASP A 106 -0.46 -29.08 -21.26
C ASP A 106 0.80 -29.38 -20.41
N GLY A 107 0.95 -28.71 -19.27
CA GLY A 107 2.05 -28.91 -18.31
C GLY A 107 3.40 -28.31 -18.73
N GLU A 108 3.51 -27.69 -19.90
CA GLU A 108 4.78 -27.13 -20.41
C GLU A 108 5.29 -25.94 -19.58
N ARG A 109 4.38 -25.16 -19.00
CA ARG A 109 4.71 -23.95 -18.25
C ARG A 109 4.22 -24.06 -16.83
N THR A 110 5.08 -23.67 -15.89
CA THR A 110 4.79 -23.73 -14.46
C THR A 110 5.30 -22.46 -13.78
N ALA A 111 4.59 -22.00 -12.76
CA ALA A 111 4.98 -20.84 -11.98
C ALA A 111 4.59 -21.02 -10.51
N LEU A 112 5.48 -20.60 -9.61
CA LEU A 112 5.16 -20.49 -8.19
C LEU A 112 4.19 -19.33 -7.99
N VAL A 113 3.06 -19.60 -7.33
CA VAL A 113 2.02 -18.62 -7.03
C VAL A 113 1.71 -18.58 -5.54
N GLU A 114 1.33 -17.39 -5.06
CA GLU A 114 0.73 -17.24 -3.75
C GLU A 114 -0.79 -17.27 -3.91
N THR A 115 -1.35 -18.44 -3.57
CA THR A 115 -2.79 -18.65 -3.65
C THR A 115 -3.44 -18.10 -2.39
N LYS A 116 -4.44 -17.25 -2.57
CA LYS A 116 -5.31 -16.77 -1.51
C LYS A 116 -6.74 -17.21 -1.80
N ALA A 117 -7.22 -18.13 -1.00
CA ALA A 117 -8.60 -18.56 -1.06
C ALA A 117 -9.44 -17.70 -0.11
N VAL A 118 -10.47 -17.06 -0.65
CA VAL A 118 -11.30 -16.09 0.06
C VAL A 118 -12.73 -16.55 0.14
N ASP A 119 -13.40 -16.23 1.24
CA ASP A 119 -14.83 -16.47 1.37
C ASP A 119 -15.66 -15.34 0.72
N PRO A 120 -17.00 -15.52 0.62
CA PRO A 120 -17.87 -14.49 0.02
C PRO A 120 -17.95 -13.19 0.83
N ALA A 121 -17.55 -13.19 2.10
CA ALA A 121 -17.57 -12.00 2.95
C ALA A 121 -16.34 -11.10 2.72
N TYR A 122 -15.29 -11.63 2.10
CA TYR A 122 -14.07 -10.90 1.78
C TYR A 122 -14.26 -9.85 0.67
N PRO A 123 -13.55 -8.70 0.73
CA PRO A 123 -12.96 -8.11 1.95
C PRO A 123 -14.05 -7.51 2.85
N LEU A 124 -13.84 -7.51 4.17
CA LEU A 124 -14.75 -6.87 5.14
C LEU A 124 -14.64 -5.35 5.09
N ILE A 125 -13.41 -4.83 4.98
CA ILE A 125 -13.10 -3.41 4.83
C ILE A 125 -12.23 -3.22 3.57
N GLY A 126 -12.50 -2.15 2.81
CA GLY A 126 -11.83 -1.89 1.54
C GLY A 126 -12.57 -2.48 0.33
N ARG A 127 -11.91 -2.47 -0.84
CA ARG A 127 -12.49 -2.96 -2.09
C ARG A 127 -11.44 -3.69 -2.90
N LEU A 128 -11.76 -4.92 -3.27
CA LEU A 128 -10.97 -5.69 -4.24
C LEU A 128 -11.42 -5.26 -5.65
N THR A 129 -10.51 -4.72 -6.44
CA THR A 129 -10.80 -4.29 -7.81
C THR A 129 -9.95 -5.02 -8.83
N LEU A 130 -10.50 -5.21 -10.03
CA LEU A 130 -9.75 -5.66 -11.18
C LEU A 130 -8.94 -4.52 -11.79
N ALA A 131 -8.03 -4.84 -12.70
CA ALA A 131 -7.23 -3.85 -13.43
C ALA A 131 -8.08 -2.83 -14.23
N ASP A 132 -9.30 -3.19 -14.61
CA ASP A 132 -10.26 -2.31 -15.29
C ASP A 132 -11.16 -1.49 -14.32
N GLY A 133 -10.95 -1.63 -13.01
CA GLY A 133 -11.71 -0.95 -11.96
C GLY A 133 -13.03 -1.63 -11.56
N THR A 134 -13.39 -2.75 -12.18
CA THR A 134 -14.59 -3.53 -11.83
C THR A 134 -14.44 -4.16 -10.44
N ASP A 135 -15.55 -4.27 -9.69
CA ASP A 135 -15.56 -5.03 -8.42
C ASP A 135 -15.29 -6.50 -8.70
N ALA A 136 -14.23 -7.03 -8.10
CA ALA A 136 -13.80 -8.39 -8.37
C ALA A 136 -14.60 -9.44 -7.57
N ARG A 137 -15.36 -9.02 -6.54
CA ARG A 137 -16.10 -9.94 -5.66
C ARG A 137 -17.11 -10.80 -6.41
N SER A 138 -17.77 -10.25 -7.44
CA SER A 138 -18.73 -10.99 -8.25
C SER A 138 -18.12 -12.11 -9.09
N LEU A 139 -16.82 -12.03 -9.39
CA LEU A 139 -16.13 -13.01 -10.23
C LEU A 139 -15.63 -14.22 -9.43
N LEU A 140 -15.45 -14.09 -8.11
CA LEU A 140 -14.99 -15.17 -7.24
C LEU A 140 -16.15 -16.06 -6.73
N ALA A 141 -17.35 -15.92 -7.27
CA ALA A 141 -18.47 -16.80 -6.93
C ALA A 141 -18.18 -18.26 -7.32
N ALA A 142 -18.69 -19.21 -6.53
CA ALA A 142 -18.50 -20.63 -6.78
C ALA A 142 -18.95 -21.01 -8.21
N ALA A 143 -18.11 -21.76 -8.93
CA ALA A 143 -18.46 -22.27 -10.24
C ALA A 143 -19.57 -23.34 -10.13
N PRO A 144 -20.45 -23.45 -11.16
CA PRO A 144 -21.32 -24.60 -11.31
C PRO A 144 -20.52 -25.91 -11.32
N SER A 145 -21.10 -26.97 -10.76
CA SER A 145 -20.46 -28.30 -10.69
C SER A 145 -19.94 -28.75 -12.06
N GLY A 146 -18.65 -29.07 -12.14
CA GLY A 146 -17.97 -29.57 -13.34
C GLY A 146 -17.31 -28.52 -14.23
N ALA A 147 -17.53 -27.22 -13.98
CA ALA A 147 -16.81 -26.15 -14.67
C ALA A 147 -15.52 -25.76 -13.93
N PRO A 148 -14.48 -25.27 -14.61
CA PRO A 148 -13.30 -24.72 -13.96
C PRO A 148 -13.70 -23.56 -13.03
N ALA A 149 -13.18 -23.55 -11.81
CA ALA A 149 -13.49 -22.50 -10.86
C ALA A 149 -12.85 -21.16 -11.30
N PRO A 150 -13.55 -20.02 -11.17
CA PRO A 150 -12.96 -18.75 -11.52
C PRO A 150 -11.81 -18.41 -10.58
N ALA A 151 -10.73 -17.90 -11.14
CA ALA A 151 -9.57 -17.40 -10.41
C ALA A 151 -9.22 -16.00 -10.90
N LEU A 152 -8.78 -15.15 -9.98
CA LEU A 152 -8.20 -13.85 -10.32
C LEU A 152 -6.69 -13.94 -10.16
N ALA A 153 -5.95 -13.40 -11.12
CA ALA A 153 -4.50 -13.48 -11.12
C ALA A 153 -3.87 -12.10 -11.26
N GLU A 154 -2.68 -11.91 -10.71
CA GLU A 154 -1.85 -10.76 -11.08
C GLU A 154 -1.35 -10.91 -12.53
N GLU A 155 -1.19 -9.78 -13.23
CA GLU A 155 -0.70 -9.73 -14.62
C GLU A 155 0.62 -10.49 -14.81
N ALA A 156 1.50 -10.42 -13.81
CA ALA A 156 2.79 -11.11 -13.82
C ALA A 156 2.65 -12.65 -13.95
N LEU A 157 1.54 -13.23 -13.48
CA LEU A 157 1.27 -14.67 -13.64
C LEU A 157 0.88 -15.00 -15.08
N LEU A 158 0.01 -14.18 -15.68
CA LEU A 158 -0.45 -14.34 -17.07
C LEU A 158 0.75 -14.32 -18.01
N VAL A 159 1.64 -13.33 -17.85
CA VAL A 159 2.88 -13.21 -18.64
C VAL A 159 3.80 -14.42 -18.46
N ARG A 160 3.92 -14.96 -17.23
CA ARG A 160 4.82 -16.10 -16.95
C ARG A 160 4.32 -17.42 -17.51
N LEU A 161 3.02 -17.66 -17.45
CA LEU A 161 2.40 -18.84 -18.04
C LEU A 161 2.06 -18.64 -19.52
N ASP A 162 2.19 -17.41 -20.01
CA ASP A 162 1.77 -16.94 -21.34
C ASP A 162 0.35 -17.44 -21.66
N VAL A 163 -0.57 -17.00 -20.80
CA VAL A 163 -2.02 -17.23 -20.81
C VAL A 163 -2.75 -15.90 -20.70
N ALA A 164 -4.00 -15.85 -21.15
CA ALA A 164 -4.87 -14.69 -21.10
C ALA A 164 -6.07 -14.88 -20.15
N VAL A 165 -6.81 -13.79 -19.90
CA VAL A 165 -8.13 -13.88 -19.24
C VAL A 165 -9.06 -14.73 -20.10
N GLY A 166 -9.69 -15.73 -19.49
CA GLY A 166 -10.52 -16.74 -20.15
C GLY A 166 -9.85 -18.11 -20.23
N ASP A 167 -8.52 -18.18 -20.15
CA ASP A 167 -7.77 -19.44 -20.25
C ASP A 167 -7.84 -20.26 -18.95
N GLU A 168 -7.59 -21.55 -19.10
CA GLU A 168 -7.53 -22.50 -17.98
C GLU A 168 -6.10 -22.69 -17.47
N ILE A 169 -5.96 -22.78 -16.16
CA ILE A 169 -4.74 -23.19 -15.47
C ILE A 169 -5.07 -24.28 -14.45
N LEU A 170 -4.05 -25.06 -14.09
CA LEU A 170 -4.13 -26.07 -13.04
C LEU A 170 -3.38 -25.60 -11.81
N LEU A 171 -4.04 -25.66 -10.65
CA LEU A 171 -3.41 -25.52 -9.35
C LEU A 171 -3.43 -26.88 -8.66
N GLY A 172 -2.29 -27.59 -8.66
CA GLY A 172 -2.26 -28.99 -8.22
C GLY A 172 -3.12 -29.90 -9.13
N THR A 173 -4.28 -30.32 -8.63
CA THR A 173 -5.29 -31.09 -9.39
C THR A 173 -6.53 -30.26 -9.74
N THR A 174 -6.64 -29.04 -9.23
CA THR A 174 -7.82 -28.19 -9.40
C THR A 174 -7.73 -27.41 -10.71
N ARG A 175 -8.79 -27.46 -11.52
CA ARG A 175 -8.93 -26.68 -12.74
C ARG A 175 -9.51 -25.30 -12.44
N LEU A 176 -8.79 -24.27 -12.83
CA LEU A 176 -9.16 -22.88 -12.64
C LEU A 176 -9.25 -22.18 -13.99
N ARG A 177 -10.19 -21.25 -14.15
CA ARG A 177 -10.25 -20.35 -15.30
C ARG A 177 -9.90 -18.95 -14.85
N ILE A 178 -8.97 -18.29 -15.53
CA ILE A 178 -8.63 -16.90 -15.25
C ILE A 178 -9.83 -16.01 -15.60
N ALA A 179 -10.51 -15.49 -14.58
CA ALA A 179 -11.70 -14.65 -14.73
C ALA A 179 -11.35 -13.16 -14.85
N GLY A 180 -10.17 -12.74 -14.38
CA GLY A 180 -9.74 -11.36 -14.46
C GLY A 180 -8.37 -11.12 -13.84
N VAL A 181 -7.86 -9.91 -14.06
CA VAL A 181 -6.57 -9.46 -13.54
C VAL A 181 -6.79 -8.61 -12.29
N ILE A 182 -6.09 -8.94 -11.21
CA ILE A 182 -6.16 -8.19 -9.94
C ILE A 182 -5.54 -6.80 -10.14
N GLY A 183 -6.29 -5.76 -9.80
CA GLY A 183 -5.86 -4.37 -9.81
C GLY A 183 -5.42 -3.91 -8.42
N ASP A 184 -6.39 -3.73 -7.53
CA ASP A 184 -6.15 -3.31 -6.13
C ASP A 184 -6.66 -4.37 -5.15
N GLU A 185 -5.79 -4.79 -4.23
CA GLU A 185 -6.12 -5.69 -3.12
C GLU A 185 -5.90 -4.93 -1.80
N PRO A 186 -6.96 -4.73 -0.98
CA PRO A 186 -6.89 -3.83 0.17
C PRO A 186 -5.89 -4.29 1.25
N ASP A 187 -5.79 -5.59 1.48
CA ASP A 187 -4.93 -6.18 2.52
C ASP A 187 -3.60 -6.77 1.99
N ARG A 188 -3.19 -6.36 0.78
CA ARG A 188 -1.95 -6.83 0.14
C ARG A 188 -0.73 -6.52 1.01
N LEU A 189 -0.70 -5.34 1.62
CA LEU A 189 0.39 -4.92 2.50
C LEU A 189 0.44 -5.73 3.80
N ALA A 190 -0.72 -6.07 4.39
CA ALA A 190 -0.77 -6.87 5.62
C ALA A 190 -0.40 -8.34 5.38
N SER A 191 -0.55 -8.84 4.15
CA SER A 191 -0.18 -10.21 3.76
C SER A 191 1.34 -10.50 3.82
N GLY A 192 2.18 -9.47 4.02
CA GLY A 192 3.62 -9.61 4.17
C GLY A 192 4.39 -9.68 2.85
N ILE A 193 5.53 -10.37 2.85
CA ILE A 193 6.41 -10.49 1.68
C ILE A 193 5.85 -11.56 0.74
N GLY A 194 5.56 -11.16 -0.50
CA GLY A 194 5.11 -12.08 -1.55
C GLY A 194 6.25 -12.83 -2.21
N PHE A 195 6.14 -14.16 -2.31
CA PHE A 195 7.13 -15.05 -2.94
C PHE A 195 6.81 -15.40 -4.40
N GLY A 196 5.64 -14.99 -4.89
CA GLY A 196 5.21 -15.20 -6.26
C GLY A 196 4.00 -14.32 -6.60
N PRO A 197 3.56 -14.31 -7.86
CA PRO A 197 2.35 -13.61 -8.26
C PRO A 197 1.14 -14.09 -7.47
N ARG A 198 0.21 -13.16 -7.17
CA ARG A 198 -1.04 -13.47 -6.48
C ARG A 198 -1.98 -14.25 -7.39
N LEU A 199 -2.60 -15.30 -6.84
CA LEU A 199 -3.71 -16.03 -7.42
C LEU A 199 -4.84 -16.10 -6.38
N MET A 200 -5.99 -15.48 -6.64
CA MET A 200 -7.15 -15.55 -5.76
C MET A 200 -8.17 -16.54 -6.29
N ILE A 201 -8.74 -17.33 -5.39
CA ILE A 201 -9.81 -18.30 -5.68
C ILE A 201 -10.87 -18.24 -4.58
N SER A 202 -12.03 -18.84 -4.82
CA SER A 202 -13.00 -19.07 -3.75
C SER A 202 -12.45 -20.09 -2.74
N ARG A 203 -12.77 -19.91 -1.46
CA ARG A 203 -12.45 -20.86 -0.40
C ARG A 203 -13.02 -22.25 -0.65
N ASP A 204 -14.19 -22.34 -1.27
CA ASP A 204 -14.84 -23.62 -1.61
C ASP A 204 -14.08 -24.40 -2.70
N THR A 205 -13.10 -23.77 -3.36
CA THR A 205 -12.27 -24.36 -4.42
C THR A 205 -10.96 -24.96 -3.89
N LEU A 206 -10.59 -24.64 -2.65
CA LEU A 206 -9.37 -25.13 -2.00
C LEU A 206 -9.53 -26.59 -1.55
#